data_AF-A0A514BZ62-F1
#
_entry.id   AF-A0A514BZ62-F1
#
_cell.length_a   1.000
_cell.length_b   1.000
_cell.length_c   1.000
_cell.angle_alpha   90.00
_cell.angle_beta   90.00
_cell.angle_gamma   90.00
#
_symmetry.space_group_name_H-M   'P 1'
#
loop_
_entity.id
_entity.type
_entity.pdbx_description
1 polymer ?
#
loop_
_entity_poly.entity_id
_entity_poly.type
_entity_poly.pdbx_seq_one_letter_code
_entity_poly.pdbx_strand_id
1 'polypeptide(L)'
;MSRYTRLEQAVMAALAHDLRADVPDLAGQFEESRPSQRRNSGFGLFTEMIVDRNRPPPASGPTGDLGSVHAMVGALPDPVAFKARLRNGVLLGLMGDSYGQDTRAIDFATIPFDQIFTVNAAGVSVPFEPARHMPPSPLRDLQRHSDHVPASRSADPPPLKNVGALQRVQEVNAPPPHRRTATPQDIPIPPDQTGLLVGLWVLIGVIAVIGALVLRLPLPLAIFFALIAGRTVKDPKVFARVRTIIDGWSAASVKAKD
;
A
#
# COMPACT_ATOMS: atom_id res chain seq x y z
N MET A 1 -12.30 -10.07 -16.05
CA MET A 1 -12.03 -10.63 -14.71
C MET A 1 -11.12 -9.68 -13.97
N SER A 2 -11.40 -9.39 -12.69
CA SER A 2 -10.56 -8.52 -11.86
C SER A 2 -9.21 -9.19 -11.56
N ARG A 3 -8.12 -8.41 -11.53
CA ARG A 3 -6.76 -8.88 -11.17
C ARG A 3 -6.55 -8.99 -9.65
N TYR A 4 -7.45 -8.38 -8.89
CA TYR A 4 -7.46 -8.33 -7.44
C TYR A 4 -8.39 -9.39 -6.85
N THR A 5 -8.09 -9.85 -5.65
CA THR A 5 -8.94 -10.80 -4.92
C THR A 5 -10.26 -10.12 -4.51
N ARG A 6 -11.25 -10.89 -4.09
CA ARG A 6 -12.53 -10.33 -3.62
C ARG A 6 -12.32 -9.47 -2.36
N LEU A 7 -11.44 -9.91 -1.46
CA LEU A 7 -11.08 -9.18 -0.25
C LEU A 7 -10.39 -7.86 -0.60
N GLU A 8 -9.39 -7.88 -1.48
CA GLU A 8 -8.65 -6.68 -1.90
C GLU A 8 -9.58 -5.63 -2.53
N GLN A 9 -10.51 -6.06 -3.40
CA GLN A 9 -11.48 -5.14 -4.01
C GLN A 9 -12.39 -4.50 -2.97
N ALA A 10 -12.95 -5.30 -2.07
CA ALA A 10 -13.91 -4.82 -1.09
C ALA A 10 -13.25 -3.88 -0.06
N VAL A 11 -12.05 -4.23 0.41
CA VAL A 11 -11.26 -3.41 1.33
C VAL A 11 -10.79 -2.11 0.65
N MET A 12 -10.30 -2.17 -0.60
CA MET A 12 -9.87 -0.96 -1.30
C MET A 12 -11.02 -0.02 -1.61
N ALA A 13 -12.22 -0.55 -1.89
CA ALA A 13 -13.42 0.28 -2.01
C ALA A 13 -13.77 0.99 -0.69
N ALA A 14 -13.66 0.29 0.45
CA ALA A 14 -13.87 0.88 1.77
C ALA A 14 -12.80 1.93 2.09
N LEU A 15 -11.52 1.64 1.79
CA LEU A 15 -10.41 2.57 2.02
C LEU A 15 -10.53 3.82 1.14
N ALA A 16 -10.94 3.68 -0.12
CA ALA A 16 -11.18 4.82 -1.00
C ALA A 16 -12.32 5.71 -0.49
N HIS A 17 -13.33 5.13 0.16
CA HIS A 17 -14.38 5.89 0.81
C HIS A 17 -13.87 6.61 2.07
N ASP A 18 -13.16 5.88 2.94
CA ASP A 18 -12.59 6.37 4.20
C ASP A 18 -11.62 7.54 3.95
N LEU A 19 -10.71 7.36 2.99
CA LEU A 19 -9.62 8.29 2.69
C LEU A 19 -9.98 9.32 1.63
N ARG A 20 -11.24 9.46 1.23
CA ARG A 20 -11.65 10.36 0.13
C ARG A 20 -11.23 11.81 0.33
N ALA A 21 -11.13 12.27 1.58
CA ALA A 21 -10.74 13.63 1.92
C ALA A 21 -9.22 13.84 1.81
N ASP A 22 -8.44 12.83 2.19
CA ASP A 22 -6.98 12.89 2.25
C ASP A 22 -6.32 12.45 0.93
N VAL A 23 -6.94 11.52 0.22
CA VAL A 23 -6.47 10.92 -1.04
C VAL A 23 -7.63 10.75 -2.02
N PRO A 24 -8.09 11.85 -2.67
CA PRO A 24 -9.30 11.81 -3.51
C PRO A 24 -9.23 10.84 -4.70
N ASP A 25 -8.05 10.61 -5.28
CA ASP A 25 -7.84 9.69 -6.41
C ASP A 25 -7.47 8.26 -6.00
N LEU A 26 -7.68 7.86 -4.73
CA LEU A 26 -7.30 6.51 -4.30
C LEU A 26 -8.02 5.41 -5.09
N ALA A 27 -9.31 5.58 -5.35
CA ALA A 27 -10.10 4.64 -6.16
C ALA A 27 -9.55 4.52 -7.59
N GLY A 28 -9.26 5.67 -8.24
CA GLY A 28 -8.73 5.68 -9.61
C GLY A 28 -7.35 5.03 -9.69
N GLN A 29 -6.44 5.35 -8.77
CA GLN A 29 -5.15 4.71 -8.69
C GLN A 29 -5.26 3.20 -8.51
N PHE A 30 -6.21 2.73 -7.68
CA PHE A 30 -6.46 1.30 -7.52
C PHE A 30 -6.98 0.64 -8.79
N GLU A 31 -7.94 1.25 -9.49
CA GLU A 31 -8.51 0.73 -10.75
C GLU A 31 -7.45 0.56 -11.85
N GLU A 32 -6.53 1.53 -11.96
CA GLU A 32 -5.44 1.51 -12.95
C GLU A 32 -4.14 0.89 -12.42
N SER A 33 -4.20 0.24 -11.25
CA SER A 33 -3.06 -0.50 -10.71
C SER A 33 -3.10 -1.97 -11.06
N ARG A 34 -1.96 -2.64 -10.88
CA ARG A 34 -1.84 -4.08 -10.94
C ARG A 34 -1.16 -4.60 -9.67
N PRO A 35 -1.61 -5.74 -9.13
CA PRO A 35 -0.89 -6.39 -8.05
C PRO A 35 0.46 -6.90 -8.60
N SER A 36 1.54 -6.58 -7.90
CA SER A 36 2.89 -7.04 -8.20
C SER A 36 3.20 -8.30 -7.38
N GLN A 37 3.08 -8.17 -6.06
CA GLN A 37 3.42 -9.23 -5.13
C GLN A 37 2.41 -9.30 -4.00
N ARG A 38 2.08 -10.52 -3.57
CA ARG A 38 1.31 -10.79 -2.35
C ARG A 38 2.18 -11.56 -1.38
N ARG A 39 2.27 -11.07 -0.15
CA ARG A 39 3.04 -11.70 0.92
C ARG A 39 2.16 -11.85 2.15
N ASN A 40 2.24 -13.01 2.78
CA ASN A 40 1.73 -13.24 4.13
C ASN A 40 2.93 -13.25 5.07
N SER A 41 2.96 -12.34 6.05
CA SER A 41 4.07 -12.22 7.00
C SER A 41 3.91 -13.14 8.22
N GLY A 42 2.79 -13.85 8.30
CA GLY A 42 2.38 -14.62 9.47
C GLY A 42 1.65 -13.80 10.54
N PHE A 43 1.61 -12.47 10.40
CA PHE A 43 0.85 -11.57 11.27
C PHE A 43 0.02 -10.57 10.44
N GLY A 44 -0.40 -11.00 9.25
CA GLY A 44 -1.09 -10.17 8.29
C GLY A 44 -0.61 -10.37 6.86
N LEU A 45 -0.90 -9.39 6.01
CA LEU A 45 -0.60 -9.43 4.59
C LEU A 45 -0.04 -8.12 4.05
N PHE A 46 0.66 -8.23 2.93
CA PHE A 46 1.02 -7.09 2.11
C PHE A 46 0.82 -7.43 0.64
N THR A 47 0.00 -6.62 -0.03
CA THR A 47 -0.15 -6.65 -1.49
C THR A 47 0.51 -5.40 -2.06
N GLU A 48 1.62 -5.58 -2.76
CA GLU A 48 2.26 -4.52 -3.54
C GLU A 48 1.43 -4.21 -4.79
N MET A 49 1.25 -2.93 -5.07
CA MET A 49 0.48 -2.44 -6.22
C MET A 49 1.34 -1.50 -7.06
N ILE A 50 1.31 -1.70 -8.37
CA ILE A 50 1.97 -0.83 -9.34
C ILE A 50 0.88 -0.05 -10.06
N VAL A 51 0.82 1.26 -9.79
CA VAL A 51 -0.07 2.20 -10.49
C VAL A 51 0.50 2.51 -11.88
N ASP A 52 -0.36 2.69 -12.88
CA ASP A 52 0.06 3.09 -14.22
C ASP A 52 0.88 4.39 -14.20
N ARG A 53 2.05 4.35 -14.86
CA ARG A 53 2.99 5.48 -14.95
C ARG A 53 2.49 6.58 -15.89
N ASN A 54 1.51 6.29 -16.74
CA ASN A 54 0.93 7.25 -17.66
C ASN A 54 -0.13 8.14 -17.00
N ARG A 55 -0.52 7.84 -15.75
CA ARG A 55 -1.40 8.71 -14.98
C ARG A 55 -0.68 10.02 -14.62
N PRO A 56 -1.39 11.15 -14.62
CA PRO A 56 -0.91 12.37 -13.99
C PRO A 56 -0.52 12.05 -12.53
N PRO A 57 0.73 12.27 -12.12
CA PRO A 57 1.10 12.03 -10.73
C PRO A 57 0.37 13.05 -9.83
N PRO A 58 0.00 12.66 -8.60
CA PRO A 58 -0.49 13.61 -7.61
C PRO A 58 0.52 14.74 -7.42
N ALA A 59 0.05 15.99 -7.38
CA ALA A 59 0.92 17.15 -7.15
C ALA A 59 1.60 17.10 -5.77
N SER A 60 0.86 16.60 -4.77
CA SER A 60 1.32 16.27 -3.43
C SER A 60 0.35 15.28 -2.79
N GLY A 61 0.73 14.69 -1.66
CA GLY A 61 -0.16 13.82 -0.91
C GLY A 61 0.50 13.18 0.29
N PRO A 62 -0.27 12.46 1.12
CA PRO A 62 0.25 11.83 2.30
C PRO A 62 1.25 10.71 1.97
N THR A 63 2.15 10.46 2.92
CA THR A 63 3.07 9.32 2.90
C THR A 63 2.90 8.52 4.18
N GLY A 64 2.80 7.21 4.06
CA GLY A 64 2.62 6.30 5.19
C GLY A 64 1.55 5.25 4.94
N ASP A 65 1.11 4.61 6.01
CA ASP A 65 0.02 3.63 5.99
C ASP A 65 -1.25 4.32 6.53
N LEU A 66 -2.22 4.54 5.66
CA LEU A 66 -3.44 5.30 5.95
C LEU A 66 -4.68 4.43 5.91
N GLY A 67 -5.68 4.80 6.71
CA GLY A 67 -7.01 4.19 6.73
C GLY A 67 -7.30 3.45 8.03
N SER A 68 -8.59 3.16 8.20
CA SER A 68 -9.17 2.57 9.41
C SER A 68 -10.09 1.38 9.11
N VAL A 69 -9.90 0.73 7.95
CA VAL A 69 -10.76 -0.36 7.50
C VAL A 69 -10.41 -1.65 8.23
N HIS A 70 -11.42 -2.40 8.65
CA HIS A 70 -11.27 -3.71 9.28
C HIS A 70 -12.14 -4.72 8.55
N ALA A 71 -11.72 -5.99 8.49
CA ALA A 71 -12.55 -7.06 7.95
C ALA A 71 -12.46 -8.33 8.81
N MET A 72 -13.60 -9.01 8.98
CA MET A 72 -13.64 -10.37 9.51
C MET A 72 -13.16 -11.33 8.42
N VAL A 73 -12.03 -12.00 8.64
CA VAL A 73 -11.40 -12.88 7.66
C VAL A 73 -11.38 -14.31 8.19
N GLY A 74 -12.04 -15.22 7.45
CA GLY A 74 -12.13 -16.63 7.81
C GLY A 74 -12.62 -16.85 9.23
N ALA A 75 -11.89 -17.67 9.98
CA ALA A 75 -12.18 -18.00 11.38
C ALA A 75 -11.23 -17.28 12.37
N LEU A 76 -10.61 -16.17 11.97
CA LEU A 76 -9.78 -15.39 12.89
C LEU A 76 -10.65 -14.83 14.02
N PRO A 77 -10.22 -14.93 15.30
CA PRO A 77 -10.98 -14.40 16.43
C PRO A 77 -11.14 -12.87 16.38
N ASP A 78 -10.11 -12.15 15.93
CA ASP A 78 -10.16 -10.68 15.81
C ASP A 78 -10.09 -10.24 14.33
N PRO A 79 -10.73 -9.11 13.98
CA PRO A 79 -10.68 -8.58 12.62
C PRO A 79 -9.26 -8.20 12.21
N VAL A 80 -8.98 -8.31 10.90
CA VAL A 80 -7.73 -7.82 10.32
C VAL A 80 -7.90 -6.34 9.98
N ALA A 81 -6.98 -5.50 10.42
CA ALA A 81 -6.93 -4.09 10.06
C ALA A 81 -6.24 -3.88 8.73
N PHE A 82 -6.81 -3.05 7.87
CA PHE A 82 -6.33 -2.77 6.53
C PHE A 82 -6.01 -1.30 6.33
N LYS A 83 -4.89 -1.03 5.66
CA LYS A 83 -4.40 0.32 5.36
C LYS A 83 -3.86 0.41 3.95
N ALA A 84 -4.08 1.54 3.29
CA ALA A 84 -3.42 1.88 2.03
C ALA A 84 -2.02 2.42 2.33
N ARG A 85 -0.99 1.81 1.75
CA ARG A 85 0.38 2.32 1.80
C ARG A 85 0.58 3.32 0.67
N LEU A 86 0.94 4.54 1.03
CA LEU A 86 1.06 5.67 0.10
C LEU A 86 2.44 6.32 0.20
N ARG A 87 2.91 6.88 -0.91
CA ARG A 87 4.10 7.73 -0.96
C ARG A 87 3.81 8.95 -1.82
N ASN A 88 3.83 10.13 -1.21
CA ASN A 88 3.48 11.40 -1.83
C ASN A 88 2.13 11.33 -2.56
N GLY A 89 1.14 10.68 -1.97
CA GLY A 89 -0.19 10.47 -2.55
C GLY A 89 -0.30 9.34 -3.58
N VAL A 90 0.81 8.66 -3.92
CA VAL A 90 0.83 7.51 -4.85
C VAL A 90 0.64 6.20 -4.09
N LEU A 91 -0.33 5.39 -4.51
CA LEU A 91 -0.62 4.07 -3.96
C LEU A 91 0.53 3.10 -4.26
N LEU A 92 1.09 2.52 -3.21
CA LEU A 92 2.15 1.50 -3.29
C LEU A 92 1.65 0.10 -2.93
N GLY A 93 0.56 0.00 -2.17
CA GLY A 93 0.01 -1.29 -1.80
C GLY A 93 -1.07 -1.25 -0.73
N LEU A 94 -1.54 -2.45 -0.41
CA LEU A 94 -2.48 -2.73 0.67
C LEU A 94 -1.74 -3.48 1.79
N MET A 95 -1.84 -2.96 3.00
CA MET A 95 -1.36 -3.57 4.23
C MET A 95 -2.53 -4.19 4.98
N GLY A 96 -2.31 -5.39 5.53
CA GLY A 96 -3.20 -6.03 6.50
C GLY A 96 -2.42 -6.41 7.76
N ASP A 97 -2.95 -6.08 8.93
CA ASP A 97 -2.39 -6.37 10.26
C ASP A 97 -3.40 -7.18 11.06
N SER A 98 -3.02 -8.37 11.53
CA SER A 98 -3.89 -9.27 12.28
C SER A 98 -3.77 -9.09 13.80
N TYR A 99 -3.15 -8.01 14.30
CA TYR A 99 -2.96 -7.74 15.72
C TYR A 99 -2.20 -8.86 16.46
N GLY A 100 -1.25 -9.48 15.78
CA GLY A 100 -0.42 -10.55 16.35
C GLY A 100 -1.04 -11.94 16.26
N GLN A 101 -2.23 -12.10 15.68
CA GLN A 101 -2.79 -13.42 15.36
C GLN A 101 -1.98 -14.11 14.27
N ASP A 102 -1.78 -15.43 14.37
CA ASP A 102 -1.06 -16.20 13.34
C ASP A 102 -1.91 -16.35 12.08
N THR A 103 -1.42 -15.78 10.97
CA THR A 103 -2.07 -15.85 9.66
C THR A 103 -1.38 -16.80 8.70
N ARG A 104 -0.31 -17.52 9.06
CA ARG A 104 0.52 -18.28 8.10
C ARG A 104 -0.24 -19.32 7.30
N ALA A 105 -1.26 -19.93 7.90
CA ALA A 105 -2.11 -20.94 7.26
C ALA A 105 -3.23 -20.34 6.39
N ILE A 106 -3.40 -19.02 6.37
CA ILE A 106 -4.48 -18.34 5.66
C ILE A 106 -4.02 -17.99 4.24
N ASP A 107 -4.76 -18.49 3.25
CA ASP A 107 -4.68 -18.00 1.87
C ASP A 107 -5.64 -16.82 1.67
N PHE A 108 -5.11 -15.60 1.79
CA PHE A 108 -5.88 -14.36 1.58
C PHE A 108 -6.42 -14.19 0.16
N ALA A 109 -6.00 -15.01 -0.82
CA ALA A 109 -6.54 -14.96 -2.17
C ALA A 109 -7.95 -15.59 -2.26
N THR A 110 -8.20 -16.61 -1.45
CA THR A 110 -9.43 -17.43 -1.54
C THR A 110 -10.24 -17.46 -0.26
N ILE A 111 -9.68 -17.02 0.88
CA ILE A 111 -10.36 -17.05 2.16
C ILE A 111 -11.70 -16.29 2.10
N PRO A 112 -12.79 -16.86 2.65
CA PRO A 112 -14.01 -16.09 2.83
C PRO A 112 -13.76 -14.94 3.81
N PHE A 113 -14.48 -13.85 3.59
CA PHE A 113 -14.57 -12.73 4.50
C PHE A 113 -16.03 -12.30 4.55
N ASP A 114 -16.45 -11.82 5.70
CA ASP A 114 -17.86 -11.50 5.93
C ASP A 114 -18.03 -9.99 5.91
N GLN A 115 -17.83 -9.35 7.06
CA GLN A 115 -18.16 -7.96 7.27
C GLN A 115 -16.92 -7.07 7.21
N ILE A 116 -17.04 -5.97 6.49
CA ILE A 116 -16.05 -4.89 6.44
C ILE A 116 -16.59 -3.72 7.27
N PHE A 117 -15.73 -3.09 8.05
CA PHE A 117 -16.06 -1.96 8.89
C PHE A 117 -15.08 -0.82 8.65
N THR A 118 -15.55 0.41 8.76
CA THR A 118 -14.73 1.62 8.88
C THR A 118 -14.85 2.18 10.29
N VAL A 119 -13.90 3.03 10.70
CA VAL A 119 -14.01 3.76 11.96
C VAL A 119 -14.46 5.18 11.65
N ASN A 120 -15.59 5.59 12.21
CA ASN A 120 -16.08 6.96 12.01
C ASN A 120 -15.30 7.98 12.85
N ALA A 121 -15.59 9.27 12.66
CA ALA A 121 -14.94 10.35 13.40
C ALA A 121 -15.13 10.29 14.93
N ALA A 122 -16.14 9.56 15.42
CA ALA A 122 -16.38 9.33 16.85
C ALA A 122 -15.64 8.08 17.39
N GLY A 123 -14.82 7.42 16.57
CA GLY A 123 -14.10 6.20 16.94
C GLY A 123 -14.96 4.93 16.95
N VAL A 124 -16.19 4.98 16.42
CA VAL A 124 -17.11 3.84 16.39
C VAL A 124 -16.92 3.06 15.09
N SER A 125 -16.87 1.73 15.20
CA SER A 125 -16.85 0.82 14.04
C SER A 125 -18.23 0.77 13.38
N VAL A 126 -18.30 1.10 12.10
CA VAL A 126 -19.52 1.12 11.30
C VAL A 126 -19.38 0.15 10.13
N PRO A 127 -20.37 -0.74 9.89
CA PRO A 127 -20.36 -1.61 8.72
C PRO A 127 -20.27 -0.81 7.42
N PHE A 128 -19.35 -1.18 6.54
CA PHE A 128 -19.23 -0.63 5.20
C PHE A 128 -20.13 -1.42 4.25
N GLU A 129 -21.16 -0.75 3.71
CA GLU A 129 -22.04 -1.33 2.69
C GLU A 129 -21.78 -0.66 1.34
N PRO A 130 -21.09 -1.34 0.39
CA PRO A 130 -20.73 -0.74 -0.91
C PRO A 130 -21.94 -0.15 -1.66
N ALA A 131 -23.09 -0.83 -1.60
CA ALA A 131 -24.31 -0.43 -2.30
C ALA A 131 -24.97 0.83 -1.72
N ARG A 132 -24.75 1.17 -0.44
CA ARG A 132 -25.27 2.41 0.17
C ARG A 132 -24.41 3.63 -0.13
N HIS A 133 -23.16 3.42 -0.52
CA HIS A 133 -22.16 4.49 -0.67
C HIS A 133 -21.80 4.82 -2.12
N MET A 134 -22.37 4.11 -3.10
CA MET A 134 -22.35 4.57 -4.49
C MET A 134 -23.31 5.76 -4.64
N PRO A 135 -22.84 6.93 -5.09
CA PRO A 135 -23.74 8.03 -5.41
C PRO A 135 -24.78 7.55 -6.42
N PRO A 136 -26.06 7.95 -6.29
CA PRO A 136 -27.09 7.62 -7.26
C PRO A 136 -26.59 8.06 -8.64
N SER A 137 -26.38 7.10 -9.54
CA SER A 137 -25.91 7.41 -10.88
C SER A 137 -27.01 8.20 -11.58
N PRO A 138 -26.75 9.44 -12.04
CA PRO A 138 -27.74 10.20 -12.81
C PRO A 138 -28.16 9.48 -14.11
N LEU A 139 -27.36 8.52 -14.59
CA LEU A 139 -27.70 7.66 -15.71
C LEU A 139 -28.77 6.61 -15.37
N ARG A 140 -28.87 6.17 -14.11
CA ARG A 140 -29.96 5.28 -13.66
C ARG A 140 -31.31 5.99 -13.63
N ASP A 141 -31.33 7.29 -13.37
CA ASP A 141 -32.55 8.08 -13.41
C ASP A 141 -33.01 8.38 -14.85
N LEU A 142 -32.05 8.50 -15.79
CA LEU A 142 -32.34 8.53 -17.23
C LEU A 142 -32.86 7.19 -17.77
N GLN A 143 -32.37 6.06 -17.26
CA GLN A 143 -32.90 4.73 -17.62
C GLN A 143 -34.30 4.46 -17.04
N ARG A 144 -34.70 5.17 -15.97
CA ARG A 144 -36.04 5.07 -15.37
C ARG A 144 -37.08 5.95 -16.05
N HIS A 145 -36.65 6.96 -16.82
CA HIS A 145 -37.54 7.66 -17.74
C HIS A 145 -37.79 6.76 -18.94
N SER A 146 -38.77 5.87 -18.77
CA SER A 146 -39.37 5.13 -19.87
C SER A 146 -40.12 6.12 -20.75
N ASP A 147 -39.44 6.62 -21.79
CA ASP A 147 -40.14 7.11 -22.96
C ASP A 147 -41.06 5.97 -23.43
N HIS A 148 -42.34 6.33 -23.56
CA HIS A 148 -43.43 5.59 -24.16
C HIS A 148 -43.00 4.37 -25.00
N VAL A 149 -43.36 3.16 -24.56
CA VAL A 149 -43.37 1.97 -25.43
C VAL A 149 -44.67 2.03 -26.23
N PRO A 150 -44.66 2.30 -27.55
CA PRO A 150 -45.84 2.04 -28.37
C PRO A 150 -45.98 0.52 -28.50
N ALA A 151 -47.23 0.06 -28.42
CA ALA A 151 -47.58 -1.35 -28.49
C ALA A 151 -46.88 -2.09 -29.65
N SER A 152 -46.35 -3.26 -29.31
CA SER A 152 -45.72 -4.24 -30.19
C SER A 152 -46.53 -4.49 -31.46
N ARG A 153 -45.93 -4.21 -32.62
CA ARG A 153 -46.38 -4.75 -33.91
C ARG A 153 -45.30 -5.70 -34.41
N SER A 154 -45.59 -6.99 -34.38
CA SER A 154 -44.76 -8.06 -34.94
C SER A 154 -44.56 -7.83 -36.44
N ALA A 155 -43.30 -7.78 -36.87
CA ALA A 155 -42.89 -7.99 -38.25
C ALA A 155 -41.52 -8.68 -38.24
N ASP A 156 -41.46 -9.88 -38.82
CA ASP A 156 -40.25 -10.69 -38.97
C ASP A 156 -39.14 -9.94 -39.73
N PRO A 157 -37.87 -10.01 -39.29
CA PRO A 157 -36.74 -9.61 -40.12
C PRO A 157 -36.32 -10.75 -41.07
N PRO A 158 -36.02 -10.46 -42.36
CA PRO A 158 -35.57 -11.47 -43.32
C PRO A 158 -34.13 -11.97 -43.01
N PRO A 159 -33.77 -13.19 -43.45
CA PRO A 159 -32.54 -13.86 -43.04
C PRO A 159 -31.31 -13.23 -43.69
N LEU A 160 -30.39 -12.74 -42.86
CA LEU A 160 -29.08 -12.26 -43.30
C LEU A 160 -28.07 -13.41 -43.36
N LYS A 161 -27.72 -13.81 -44.60
CA LYS A 161 -26.58 -14.66 -44.94
C LYS A 161 -25.27 -14.01 -44.50
N ASN A 162 -24.53 -14.64 -43.61
CA ASN A 162 -23.11 -14.32 -43.38
C ASN A 162 -22.24 -15.34 -44.12
N VAL A 163 -21.70 -14.90 -45.26
CA VAL A 163 -20.61 -15.53 -45.99
C VAL A 163 -19.30 -15.25 -45.24
N GLY A 164 -18.54 -16.31 -44.99
CA GLY A 164 -17.37 -16.29 -44.11
C GLY A 164 -16.20 -15.43 -44.60
N ALA A 165 -15.51 -14.83 -43.62
CA ALA A 165 -14.19 -14.22 -43.78
C ALA A 165 -13.20 -14.78 -42.73
N LEU A 166 -13.23 -16.09 -42.52
CA LEU A 166 -12.23 -16.85 -41.75
C LEU A 166 -11.38 -17.70 -42.71
N GLN A 167 -10.68 -17.07 -43.67
CA GLN A 167 -9.74 -17.81 -44.52
C GLN A 167 -8.67 -16.94 -45.22
N ARG A 168 -8.24 -15.81 -44.63
CA ARG A 168 -7.13 -15.05 -45.23
C ARG A 168 -6.41 -14.10 -44.27
N VAL A 169 -5.82 -14.61 -43.19
CA VAL A 169 -4.54 -14.10 -42.62
C VAL A 169 -3.92 -15.22 -41.77
N GLN A 170 -3.53 -16.31 -42.42
CA GLN A 170 -2.62 -17.29 -41.86
C GLN A 170 -1.44 -17.39 -42.82
N GLU A 171 -0.59 -16.37 -42.82
CA GLU A 171 0.83 -16.43 -43.22
C GLU A 171 1.42 -15.02 -43.10
N VAL A 172 2.57 -14.93 -42.42
CA VAL A 172 3.73 -14.03 -42.67
C VAL A 172 4.43 -13.70 -41.34
N ASN A 173 5.59 -14.33 -41.17
CA ASN A 173 6.80 -13.91 -40.45
C ASN A 173 6.82 -13.87 -38.91
N ALA A 174 7.45 -14.90 -38.34
CA ALA A 174 8.13 -14.86 -37.04
C ALA A 174 9.57 -14.31 -37.18
N PRO A 175 10.02 -13.37 -36.32
CA PRO A 175 11.44 -13.09 -36.09
C PRO A 175 12.01 -13.84 -34.87
N PRO A 176 13.34 -14.08 -34.81
CA PRO A 176 13.99 -15.03 -33.88
C PRO A 176 14.16 -14.52 -32.43
N PRO A 177 14.45 -15.43 -31.47
CA PRO A 177 14.56 -15.10 -30.06
C PRO A 177 15.88 -14.37 -29.71
N HIS A 178 15.76 -13.21 -29.04
CA HIS A 178 16.91 -12.54 -28.43
C HIS A 178 17.35 -13.25 -27.14
N ARG A 179 18.53 -13.87 -27.19
CA ARG A 179 19.33 -14.25 -26.00
C ARG A 179 19.63 -13.01 -25.17
N ARG A 180 19.24 -13.01 -23.89
CA ARG A 180 19.77 -12.09 -22.88
C ARG A 180 21.10 -12.63 -22.35
N THR A 181 22.19 -11.98 -22.69
CA THR A 181 23.48 -12.11 -22.01
C THR A 181 23.37 -11.37 -20.67
N ALA A 182 23.58 -12.09 -19.57
CA ALA A 182 23.74 -11.49 -18.25
C ALA A 182 25.19 -11.01 -18.10
N THR A 183 25.37 -9.71 -17.90
CA THR A 183 26.60 -9.14 -17.34
C THR A 183 26.29 -8.60 -15.95
N PRO A 184 27.12 -8.89 -14.93
CA PRO A 184 26.94 -8.32 -13.59
C PRO A 184 27.30 -6.84 -13.65
N GLN A 185 26.32 -5.97 -13.43
CA GLN A 185 26.58 -4.57 -13.11
C GLN A 185 26.77 -4.47 -11.60
N ASP A 186 28.02 -4.26 -11.19
CA ASP A 186 28.35 -3.69 -9.88
C ASP A 186 27.60 -2.37 -9.72
N ILE A 187 26.67 -2.35 -8.77
CA ILE A 187 25.95 -1.14 -8.36
C ILE A 187 26.86 -0.41 -7.36
N PRO A 188 27.30 0.84 -7.64
CA PRO A 188 28.00 1.65 -6.66
C PRO A 188 27.01 2.02 -5.54
N ILE A 189 27.29 1.58 -4.32
CA ILE A 189 26.51 1.91 -3.12
C ILE A 189 26.67 3.41 -2.83
N PRO A 190 25.59 4.23 -2.85
CA PRO A 190 25.64 5.63 -2.47
C PRO A 190 25.97 5.78 -0.97
N PRO A 191 26.67 6.84 -0.54
CA PRO A 191 27.14 6.99 0.82
C PRO A 191 25.99 7.06 1.86
N ASP A 192 26.03 6.03 2.69
CA ASP A 192 25.29 5.57 3.86
C ASP A 192 24.75 6.60 4.89
N GLN A 193 24.03 7.63 4.45
CA GLN A 193 23.33 8.55 5.38
C GLN A 193 22.26 7.83 6.21
N THR A 194 21.62 6.81 5.63
CA THR A 194 20.60 6.00 6.31
C THR A 194 21.24 5.06 7.34
N GLY A 195 22.39 4.45 7.03
CA GLY A 195 23.13 3.61 7.97
C GLY A 195 23.62 4.37 9.19
N LEU A 196 24.13 5.60 9.02
CA LEU A 196 24.59 6.42 10.13
C LEU A 196 23.44 6.86 11.06
N LEU A 197 22.28 7.17 10.47
CA LEU A 197 21.09 7.54 11.25
C LEU A 197 20.56 6.33 12.03
N VAL A 198 20.52 5.15 11.41
CA VAL A 198 20.12 3.90 12.09
C VAL A 198 21.09 3.57 13.22
N GLY A 199 22.40 3.63 12.98
CA GLY A 199 23.43 3.37 14.00
C GLY A 199 23.33 4.32 15.20
N LEU A 200 23.03 5.60 14.95
CA LEU A 200 22.86 6.59 16.00
C LEU A 200 21.63 6.32 16.88
N TRP A 201 20.50 5.90 16.29
CA TRP A 201 19.31 5.53 17.06
C TRP A 201 19.52 4.28 17.91
N VAL A 202 20.25 3.29 17.38
CA VAL A 202 20.62 2.09 18.14
C VAL A 202 21.48 2.47 19.35
N LEU A 203 22.49 3.34 19.16
CA LEU A 203 23.35 3.80 20.25
C LEU A 203 22.58 4.55 21.34
N ILE A 204 21.67 5.46 20.95
CA ILE A 204 20.83 6.21 21.90
C ILE A 204 19.92 5.25 22.69
N GLY A 205 19.32 4.26 22.01
CA GLY A 205 18.49 3.24 22.66
C GLY A 205 19.27 2.43 23.69
N VAL A 206 20.47 1.97 23.35
CA VAL A 206 21.34 1.20 24.26
C VAL A 206 21.72 2.04 25.49
N ILE A 207 22.12 3.30 25.30
CA ILE A 207 22.46 4.20 26.41
C ILE A 207 21.25 4.42 27.33
N ALA A 208 20.06 4.63 26.76
CA ALA A 208 18.84 4.82 27.54
C ALA A 208 18.48 3.60 28.38
N VAL A 209 18.63 2.39 27.83
CA VAL A 209 18.38 1.13 28.55
C VAL A 209 19.40 0.92 29.67
N ILE A 210 20.69 1.14 29.41
CA ILE A 210 21.75 1.06 30.42
C ILE A 210 21.50 2.08 31.54
N GLY A 211 21.16 3.33 31.18
CA GLY A 211 20.83 4.38 32.15
C GLY A 211 19.63 4.01 33.02
N ALA A 212 18.57 3.45 32.43
CA ALA A 212 17.40 3.00 33.16
C ALA A 212 17.73 1.87 34.16
N LEU A 213 18.57 0.92 33.76
CA LEU A 213 19.01 -0.20 34.60
C LEU A 213 19.91 0.26 35.75
N VAL A 214 20.91 1.11 35.48
CA VAL A 214 21.90 1.57 36.47
C VAL A 214 21.27 2.51 37.50
N LEU A 215 20.47 3.47 37.03
CA LEU A 215 19.88 4.49 37.89
C LEU A 215 18.50 4.07 38.44
N ARG A 216 18.03 2.85 38.15
CA ARG A 216 16.70 2.32 38.50
C ARG A 216 15.55 3.28 38.14
N LEU A 217 15.69 4.02 37.05
CA LEU A 217 14.62 4.91 36.61
C LEU A 217 13.48 4.10 36.00
N PRO A 218 12.23 4.54 36.21
CA PRO A 218 11.10 3.93 35.53
C PRO A 218 11.30 4.03 34.01
N LEU A 219 11.20 2.88 33.34
CA LEU A 219 11.29 2.73 31.89
C LEU A 219 10.59 3.82 31.06
N PRO A 220 9.35 4.28 31.41
CA PRO A 220 8.69 5.36 30.67
C PRO A 220 9.48 6.68 30.69
N LEU A 221 10.21 6.98 31.75
CA LEU A 221 11.02 8.21 31.82
C LEU A 221 12.26 8.11 30.92
N ALA A 222 12.87 6.93 30.82
CA ALA A 222 13.99 6.69 29.91
C ALA A 222 13.56 6.81 28.44
N ILE A 223 12.38 6.29 28.10
CA ILE A 223 11.77 6.45 26.77
C ILE A 223 11.48 7.93 26.48
N PHE A 224 10.97 8.68 27.46
CA PHE A 224 10.72 10.11 27.32
C PHE A 224 12.00 10.92 27.03
N PHE A 225 13.09 10.66 27.75
CA PHE A 225 14.39 11.29 27.46
C PHE A 225 14.97 10.87 26.10
N ALA A 226 14.81 9.61 25.71
CA ALA A 226 15.24 9.12 24.39
C ALA A 226 14.47 9.81 23.25
N LEU A 227 13.17 10.08 23.41
CA LEU A 227 12.36 10.81 22.43
C LEU A 227 12.76 12.29 22.32
N ILE A 228 13.09 12.94 23.45
CA ILE A 228 13.57 14.33 23.45
C ILE A 228 14.95 14.42 22.80
N ALA A 229 15.89 13.53 23.16
CA ALA A 229 17.21 13.46 22.56
C ALA A 229 17.15 13.13 21.06
N GLY A 230 16.25 12.23 20.67
CA GLY A 230 15.99 11.90 19.27
C GLY A 230 15.40 13.06 18.46
N ARG A 231 14.64 13.96 19.11
CA ARG A 231 14.10 15.16 18.48
C ARG A 231 15.16 16.23 18.25
N THR A 232 16.14 16.38 19.14
CA THR A 232 17.25 17.34 18.96
C THR A 232 18.27 16.88 17.92
N VAL A 233 18.43 15.57 17.72
CA VAL A 233 19.31 14.97 16.69
C VAL A 233 18.78 15.19 15.26
N LYS A 234 17.48 15.44 15.08
CA LYS A 234 16.89 15.74 13.75
C LYS A 234 17.21 17.16 13.25
N ASP A 235 17.84 18.00 14.05
CA ASP A 235 18.30 19.32 13.60
C ASP A 235 19.58 19.15 12.73
N PRO A 236 19.57 19.58 11.45
CA PRO A 236 20.71 19.39 10.54
C PRO A 236 22.02 20.00 11.06
N LYS A 237 21.94 21.03 11.93
CA LYS A 237 23.13 21.64 12.56
C LYS A 237 23.79 20.72 13.59
N VAL A 238 23.00 19.92 14.31
CA VAL A 238 23.49 18.97 15.31
C VAL A 238 24.10 17.75 14.61
N PHE A 239 23.43 17.25 13.57
CA PHE A 239 23.92 16.13 12.77
C PHE A 239 25.27 16.43 12.10
N ALA A 240 25.44 17.65 11.56
CA ALA A 240 26.71 18.09 10.99
C ALA A 240 27.86 18.09 12.01
N ARG A 241 27.61 18.56 13.25
CA ARG A 241 28.61 18.57 14.34
C ARG A 241 28.97 17.16 14.81
N VAL A 242 27.99 16.27 14.95
CA VAL A 242 28.23 14.87 15.33
C VAL A 242 29.09 14.17 14.28
N ARG A 243 28.80 14.39 12.99
CA ARG A 243 29.64 13.88 11.90
C ARG A 243 31.08 14.40 11.96
N THR A 244 31.28 15.69 12.26
CA THR A 244 32.64 16.26 12.39
C THR A 244 33.44 15.60 13.51
N ILE A 245 32.79 15.26 14.62
CA ILE A 245 33.42 14.60 15.77
C ILE A 245 33.78 13.16 15.44
N ILE A 246 32.88 12.42 14.77
CA ILE A 246 33.11 11.02 14.37
C ILE A 246 34.23 10.95 13.33
N ASP A 247 34.23 11.83 12.33
CA ASP A 247 35.28 11.90 11.32
C ASP A 247 36.63 12.25 11.96
N GLY A 248 36.65 13.18 12.94
CA GLY A 248 37.84 13.51 13.72
C GLY A 248 38.39 12.34 14.58
N TRP A 249 37.52 11.52 15.16
CA TRP A 249 37.91 10.32 15.90
C TRP A 249 38.47 9.22 15.00
N SER A 250 37.89 9.03 13.81
CA SER A 250 38.39 8.07 12.83
C SER A 250 39.79 8.46 12.31
N ALA A 251 40.04 9.75 12.10
CA ALA A 251 41.37 10.25 11.71
C ALA A 251 42.41 10.10 12.84
N ALA A 252 42.02 10.28 14.10
CA ALA A 252 42.90 10.07 15.26
C ALA A 252 43.22 8.58 15.50
N SER A 253 42.26 7.68 15.28
CA SER A 253 42.45 6.23 15.45
C SER A 253 43.35 5.61 14.37
N VAL A 254 43.45 6.22 13.19
CA VAL A 254 44.39 5.78 12.13
C VAL A 254 45.82 6.21 12.48
N LYS A 255 45.99 7.40 13.08
CA LYS A 255 47.30 7.94 13.50
C LYS A 255 47.93 7.26 14.71
N ALA A 256 47.15 6.54 15.52
CA ALA A 256 47.64 5.81 16.69
C ALA A 256 48.13 4.38 16.37
N LYS A 257 48.12 3.99 15.09
CA LYS A 257 48.51 2.66 14.60
C LYS A 257 49.80 2.65 13.77
N ASP A 258 50.42 3.82 13.59
CA ASP A 258 51.79 4.01 13.10
C ASP A 258 52.71 4.32 14.31
#